data_AF-A0A6N7A6S9-F1
#
_entry.id   AF-A0A6N7A6S9-F1
#
_cell.length_a   1.000
_cell.length_b   1.000
_cell.length_c   1.000
_cell.angle_alpha   90.00
_cell.angle_beta   90.00
_cell.angle_gamma   90.00
#
_symmetry.space_group_name_H-M   'P 1'
#
loop_
_entity.id
_entity.type
_entity.pdbx_description
1 polymer ?
#
loop_
_entity_poly.entity_id
_entity_poly.type
_entity_poly.pdbx_seq_one_letter_code
_entity_poly.pdbx_strand_id
1 'polypeptide(L)'
;MTAPDSIRELVEKFDQHRHEYRQHKNETELRREFLDPFFEALGWDMFNRKSASEKYKEVIHEASVEVGGQAKAADYAFRIGEKNIFFVEAKKPSVNIETNPEPAFQLRSYGWSGKLALSLLTDFEQLAVYDCRSRPYITDKPSVGRVKLYHYSDYAEKWDEIAGLFGREAVLGGAFDQFAEGQKGRRGTAEVDDAFLAEIERWRDLLARNIALRNPPPAIRSERDLNFAVQMTIDRIIFLRICEDRGIEQDEQLHDIAAPLHPPISEPRNGGTEGGGIYSQLLALFRRADTKYNSGLFHFASDTLTPGLVIDDKPLKDILQSLYHPVSPYKFNYISADILGQVYEQFLGKVIRLTAGHQAKVEEKPEVRKAGGVYYTPTYIVDYIVRNTVGKLLNPDERGGELTAKGAKPAKENQDLGGLGELRGSHGLTPKEAAKLRILDPACGSGSFLLGAYQYLLDWHANWYAAHEPDRWAAGKDPAVYQADKGEWRLTTAEKKRILLDNIFGVDIDPQAVEVTKLSLLLKVLEGASGQLTLGLERVLPDLEDNIKCGNSLIGPDYFEGRMFVEEEEQYRVNPFNWQRAFPHVFAMGGFDAVIGNPPYGQVIDD
;
A
#
# COMPACT_ATOMS: atom_id res chain seq x y z
N MET A 1 -27.89 4.04 26.52
CA MET A 1 -28.48 4.90 25.47
C MET A 1 -29.62 4.16 24.80
N THR A 2 -30.84 4.61 25.09
CA THR A 2 -32.04 4.15 24.38
C THR A 2 -31.92 4.40 22.88
N ALA A 3 -32.44 3.49 22.06
CA ALA A 3 -32.50 3.67 20.61
C ALA A 3 -33.16 5.02 20.25
N PRO A 4 -32.56 5.82 19.35
CA PRO A 4 -33.20 6.99 18.78
C PRO A 4 -34.52 6.61 18.12
N ASP A 5 -35.50 7.53 18.13
CA ASP A 5 -36.79 7.29 17.49
C ASP A 5 -36.63 7.03 15.98
N SER A 6 -35.63 7.63 15.34
CA SER A 6 -35.29 7.34 13.93
C SER A 6 -35.00 5.85 13.68
N ILE A 7 -34.38 5.14 14.62
CA ILE A 7 -34.12 3.69 14.47
C ILE A 7 -35.40 2.88 14.62
N ARG A 8 -36.29 3.28 15.54
CA ARG A 8 -37.60 2.62 15.71
C ARG A 8 -38.45 2.80 14.46
N GLU A 9 -38.46 3.99 13.89
CA GLU A 9 -39.16 4.29 12.64
C GLU A 9 -38.62 3.46 11.45
N LEU A 10 -37.30 3.29 11.33
CA LEU A 10 -36.71 2.43 10.30
C LEU A 10 -37.12 0.96 10.46
N VAL A 11 -37.12 0.46 11.70
CA VAL A 11 -37.55 -0.91 12.04
C VAL A 11 -39.02 -1.12 11.69
N GLU A 12 -39.89 -0.19 12.10
CA GLU A 12 -41.32 -0.23 11.78
C GLU A 12 -41.58 -0.15 10.27
N LYS A 13 -40.90 0.78 9.58
CA LYS A 13 -41.01 0.92 8.12
C LYS A 13 -40.61 -0.37 7.40
N PHE A 14 -39.54 -1.01 7.85
CA PHE A 14 -39.06 -2.26 7.26
C PHE A 14 -40.01 -3.42 7.52
N ASP A 15 -40.50 -3.57 8.76
CA ASP A 15 -41.46 -4.62 9.12
C ASP A 15 -42.74 -4.56 8.27
N GLN A 16 -43.32 -3.35 8.15
CA GLN A 16 -44.57 -3.12 7.39
C GLN A 16 -44.48 -3.53 5.92
N HIS A 17 -43.32 -3.41 5.29
CA HIS A 17 -43.13 -3.63 3.85
C HIS A 17 -42.13 -4.75 3.54
N ARG A 18 -41.75 -5.57 4.54
CA ARG A 18 -40.67 -6.57 4.43
C ARG A 18 -40.83 -7.51 3.23
N HIS A 19 -42.06 -7.99 3.00
CA HIS A 19 -42.33 -8.91 1.90
C HIS A 19 -42.12 -8.27 0.52
N GLU A 20 -42.51 -7.00 0.36
CA GLU A 20 -42.30 -6.23 -0.87
C GLU A 20 -40.81 -5.94 -1.08
N TYR A 21 -40.10 -5.56 -0.02
CA TYR A 21 -38.67 -5.26 -0.09
C TYR A 21 -37.84 -6.48 -0.49
N ARG A 22 -38.18 -7.67 0.00
CA ARG A 22 -37.55 -8.93 -0.44
C ARG A 22 -37.78 -9.27 -1.92
N GLN A 23 -38.80 -8.72 -2.57
CA GLN A 23 -39.10 -9.02 -3.96
C GLN A 23 -38.55 -7.96 -4.92
N HIS A 24 -38.60 -6.69 -4.53
CA HIS A 24 -38.42 -5.58 -5.46
C HIS A 24 -37.32 -4.59 -5.07
N LYS A 25 -36.94 -4.50 -3.79
CA LYS A 25 -35.97 -3.49 -3.34
C LYS A 25 -34.56 -3.89 -3.79
N ASN A 26 -33.91 -2.98 -4.49
CA ASN A 26 -32.51 -3.15 -4.88
C ASN A 26 -31.55 -2.65 -3.79
N GLU A 27 -30.26 -2.90 -3.98
CA GLU A 27 -29.23 -2.63 -2.99
C GLU A 27 -29.03 -1.13 -2.77
N THR A 28 -29.05 -0.34 -3.84
CA THR A 28 -28.93 1.13 -3.79
C THR A 28 -30.10 1.78 -3.05
N GLU A 29 -31.32 1.30 -3.27
CA GLU A 29 -32.51 1.76 -2.52
C GLU A 29 -32.44 1.38 -1.05
N LEU A 30 -32.01 0.16 -0.74
CA LEU A 30 -31.81 -0.28 0.64
C LEU A 30 -30.78 0.59 1.36
N ARG A 31 -29.63 0.82 0.72
CA ARG A 31 -28.55 1.67 1.21
C ARG A 31 -29.09 3.06 1.60
N ARG A 32 -29.73 3.75 0.64
CA ARG A 32 -30.24 5.12 0.84
C ARG A 32 -31.38 5.23 1.84
N GLU A 33 -32.32 4.29 1.85
CA GLU A 33 -33.54 4.42 2.65
C GLU A 33 -33.40 3.85 4.07
N PHE A 34 -32.43 2.97 4.29
CA PHE A 34 -32.29 2.24 5.56
C PHE A 34 -30.89 2.31 6.15
N LEU A 35 -29.84 2.06 5.36
CA LEU A 35 -28.48 2.01 5.91
C LEU A 35 -27.89 3.40 6.16
N ASP A 36 -28.04 4.36 5.24
CA ASP A 36 -27.53 5.72 5.46
C ASP A 36 -28.14 6.35 6.72
N PRO A 37 -29.48 6.31 6.94
CA PRO A 37 -30.06 6.82 8.18
C PRO A 37 -29.66 6.02 9.42
N PHE A 38 -29.46 4.70 9.29
CA PHE A 38 -29.01 3.85 10.40
C PHE A 38 -27.60 4.21 10.88
N PHE A 39 -26.66 4.38 9.95
CA PHE A 39 -25.28 4.78 10.29
C PHE A 39 -25.17 6.25 10.68
N GLU A 40 -26.02 7.13 10.16
CA GLU A 40 -26.16 8.50 10.64
C GLU A 40 -26.61 8.54 12.11
N ALA A 41 -27.54 7.67 12.52
CA ALA A 41 -27.96 7.54 13.91
C ALA A 41 -26.84 7.00 14.84
N LEU A 42 -25.85 6.28 14.28
CA LEU A 42 -24.60 5.90 14.98
C LEU A 42 -23.59 7.06 15.11
N GLY A 43 -23.93 8.24 14.58
CA GLY A 43 -23.16 9.48 14.71
C GLY A 43 -22.14 9.70 13.59
N TRP A 44 -22.15 8.87 12.54
CA TRP A 44 -21.25 9.01 11.39
C TRP A 44 -21.74 10.07 10.41
N ASP A 45 -20.82 10.85 9.86
CA ASP A 45 -21.14 11.80 8.80
C ASP A 45 -21.23 11.13 7.42
N MET A 46 -22.38 10.48 7.16
CA MET A 46 -22.65 9.76 5.90
C MET A 46 -22.61 10.67 4.67
N PHE A 47 -23.03 11.92 4.82
CA PHE A 47 -23.22 12.84 3.70
C PHE A 47 -22.15 13.93 3.63
N ASN A 48 -21.08 13.82 4.42
CA ASN A 48 -20.03 14.82 4.55
C ASN A 48 -20.56 16.23 4.86
N ARG A 49 -21.56 16.35 5.73
CA ARG A 49 -22.15 17.65 6.14
C ARG A 49 -21.14 18.52 6.88
N LYS A 50 -20.13 17.91 7.51
CA LYS A 50 -19.00 18.63 8.12
C LYS A 50 -18.06 19.24 7.09
N SER A 51 -18.28 19.00 5.80
CA SER A 51 -17.44 19.49 4.71
C SER A 51 -15.96 19.12 4.89
N ALA A 52 -15.71 17.91 5.40
CA ALA A 52 -14.37 17.34 5.46
C ALA A 52 -13.86 17.04 4.05
N SER A 53 -12.54 17.09 3.84
CA SER A 53 -11.94 16.58 2.61
C SER A 53 -12.17 15.07 2.48
N GLU A 54 -12.14 14.46 1.28
CA GLU A 54 -12.25 12.99 1.13
C GLU A 54 -11.20 12.25 1.96
N LYS A 55 -10.01 12.84 2.12
CA LYS A 55 -8.96 12.32 3.01
C LYS A 55 -9.48 12.10 4.44
N TYR A 56 -10.35 12.98 4.93
CA TYR A 56 -10.89 12.97 6.29
C TYR A 56 -12.39 12.66 6.36
N LYS A 57 -13.02 12.26 5.25
CA LYS A 57 -14.40 11.79 5.26
C LYS A 57 -14.49 10.59 6.16
N GLU A 58 -15.47 10.65 7.05
CA GLU A 58 -15.71 9.58 7.99
C GLU A 58 -16.29 8.35 7.28
N VAL A 59 -16.96 8.54 6.14
CA VAL A 59 -17.56 7.46 5.35
C VAL A 59 -17.30 7.66 3.85
N ILE A 60 -16.70 6.65 3.21
CA ILE A 60 -16.56 6.57 1.76
C ILE A 60 -17.62 5.58 1.25
N HIS A 61 -18.46 6.03 0.33
CA HIS A 61 -19.42 5.17 -0.40
C HIS A 61 -18.76 4.67 -1.67
N GLU A 62 -18.96 3.39 -2.00
CA GLU A 62 -18.46 2.75 -3.23
C GLU A 62 -16.97 3.04 -3.45
N ALA A 63 -16.10 2.46 -2.60
CA ALA A 63 -14.66 2.73 -2.63
C ALA A 63 -13.91 2.15 -3.87
N SER A 64 -14.59 2.00 -5.01
CA SER A 64 -13.99 1.68 -6.31
C SER A 64 -14.75 2.33 -7.46
N VAL A 65 -13.99 2.88 -8.40
CA VAL A 65 -14.43 3.30 -9.74
C VAL A 65 -14.90 2.08 -10.55
N GLU A 66 -16.02 2.19 -11.26
CA GLU A 66 -16.49 1.17 -12.20
C GLU A 66 -15.50 0.98 -13.36
N VAL A 67 -14.94 -0.22 -13.50
CA VAL A 67 -14.32 -0.70 -14.75
C VAL A 67 -14.70 -2.17 -14.92
N GLY A 68 -15.31 -2.52 -16.06
CA GLY A 68 -15.55 -3.93 -16.43
C GLY A 68 -16.79 -4.62 -15.85
N GLY A 69 -17.72 -3.88 -15.21
CA GLY A 69 -19.03 -4.43 -14.82
C GLY A 69 -19.03 -5.33 -13.57
N GLN A 70 -17.97 -5.35 -12.78
CA GLN A 70 -17.96 -5.90 -11.43
C GLN A 70 -17.47 -4.85 -10.42
N ALA A 71 -18.30 -4.55 -9.41
CA ALA A 71 -17.89 -3.71 -8.29
C ALA A 71 -16.81 -4.45 -7.46
N LYS A 72 -15.60 -3.87 -7.38
CA LYS A 72 -14.45 -4.49 -6.69
C LYS A 72 -14.21 -3.97 -5.26
N ALA A 73 -15.04 -3.07 -4.75
CA ALA A 73 -14.94 -2.51 -3.40
C ALA A 73 -16.14 -2.85 -2.52
N ALA A 74 -15.94 -2.73 -1.21
CA ALA A 74 -17.02 -2.68 -0.24
C ALA A 74 -17.93 -1.45 -0.47
N ASP A 75 -19.22 -1.59 -0.15
CA ASP A 75 -20.20 -0.51 -0.26
C ASP A 75 -19.87 0.71 0.58
N TYR A 76 -19.38 0.49 1.80
CA TYR A 76 -18.95 1.56 2.69
C TYR A 76 -17.59 1.26 3.32
N ALA A 77 -16.77 2.30 3.44
CA ALA A 77 -15.60 2.31 4.29
C ALA A 77 -15.73 3.40 5.36
N PHE A 78 -15.70 3.00 6.62
CA PHE A 78 -15.77 3.89 7.77
C PHE A 78 -14.35 4.22 8.26
N ARG A 79 -14.05 5.50 8.46
CA ARG A 79 -12.70 6.01 8.67
C ARG A 79 -12.61 6.97 9.84
N ILE A 80 -11.48 6.94 10.54
CA ILE A 80 -11.05 8.02 11.44
C ILE A 80 -9.73 8.55 10.92
N GLY A 81 -9.71 9.85 10.63
CA GLY A 81 -8.61 10.41 9.85
C GLY A 81 -8.59 9.75 8.48
N GLU A 82 -7.46 9.15 8.13
CA GLU A 82 -7.29 8.41 6.89
C GLU A 82 -7.43 6.90 7.02
N LYS A 83 -7.50 6.42 8.26
CA LYS A 83 -7.46 4.99 8.54
C LYS A 83 -8.86 4.40 8.42
N ASN A 84 -9.00 3.38 7.58
CA ASN A 84 -10.19 2.53 7.57
C ASN A 84 -10.28 1.80 8.92
N ILE A 85 -11.44 1.86 9.55
CA ILE A 85 -11.73 1.19 10.82
C ILE A 85 -12.46 -0.13 10.54
N PHE A 86 -13.53 -0.08 9.75
CA PHE A 86 -14.30 -1.23 9.32
C PHE A 86 -14.95 -0.99 7.95
N PHE A 87 -15.21 -2.07 7.22
CA PHE A 87 -16.02 -2.02 6.01
C PHE A 87 -17.45 -2.44 6.29
N VAL A 88 -18.38 -1.98 5.44
CA VAL A 88 -19.73 -2.49 5.39
C VAL A 88 -20.03 -2.95 3.98
N GLU A 89 -20.43 -4.22 3.84
CA GLU A 89 -20.98 -4.77 2.60
C GLU A 89 -22.50 -4.83 2.74
N ALA A 90 -23.21 -4.21 1.81
CA ALA A 90 -24.65 -4.27 1.71
C ALA A 90 -25.06 -5.39 0.74
N LYS A 91 -26.22 -6.01 0.98
CA LYS A 91 -26.88 -6.88 0.01
C LYS A 91 -28.35 -6.54 -0.08
N LYS A 92 -28.98 -6.91 -1.20
CA LYS A 92 -30.43 -6.82 -1.35
C LYS A 92 -31.14 -7.65 -0.26
N PRO A 93 -32.32 -7.24 0.23
CA PRO A 93 -33.08 -8.02 1.23
C PRO A 93 -33.44 -9.45 0.82
N SER A 94 -33.39 -9.76 -0.49
CA SER A 94 -33.60 -11.12 -1.01
C SER A 94 -32.44 -12.08 -0.74
N VAL A 95 -31.25 -11.57 -0.42
CA VAL A 95 -30.05 -12.36 -0.18
C VAL A 95 -29.95 -12.71 1.30
N ASN A 96 -30.12 -13.99 1.64
CA ASN A 96 -29.97 -14.44 3.02
C ASN A 96 -28.48 -14.49 3.43
N ILE A 97 -28.02 -13.46 4.13
CA ILE A 97 -26.62 -13.33 4.55
C ILE A 97 -26.23 -14.25 5.72
N GLU A 98 -27.20 -14.80 6.44
CA GLU A 98 -26.95 -15.77 7.51
C GLU A 98 -26.47 -17.12 6.98
N THR A 99 -26.92 -17.50 5.77
CA THR A 99 -26.73 -18.84 5.19
C THR A 99 -25.93 -18.83 3.89
N ASN A 100 -25.88 -17.73 3.15
CA ASN A 100 -25.09 -17.62 1.94
C ASN A 100 -23.60 -17.33 2.28
N PRO A 101 -22.64 -18.21 1.91
CA PRO A 101 -21.22 -18.01 2.23
C PRO A 101 -20.54 -16.92 1.40
N GLU A 102 -21.03 -16.63 0.20
CA GLU A 102 -20.35 -15.73 -0.74
C GLU A 102 -20.22 -14.28 -0.22
N PRO A 103 -21.28 -13.63 0.31
CA PRO A 103 -21.15 -12.29 0.88
C PRO A 103 -20.23 -12.24 2.11
N ALA A 104 -20.22 -13.30 2.92
CA ALA A 104 -19.34 -13.40 4.09
C ALA A 104 -17.86 -13.52 3.66
N PHE A 105 -17.58 -14.34 2.64
CA PHE A 105 -16.25 -14.45 2.05
C PHE A 105 -15.80 -13.12 1.43
N GLN A 106 -16.67 -12.45 0.69
CA GLN A 106 -16.39 -11.15 0.07
C GLN A 106 -16.00 -10.10 1.12
N LEU A 107 -16.85 -9.86 2.13
CA LEU A 107 -16.57 -8.91 3.21
C LEU A 107 -15.28 -9.22 3.95
N ARG A 108 -15.08 -10.50 4.32
CA ARG A 108 -13.87 -10.93 5.05
C ARG A 108 -12.62 -10.76 4.19
N SER A 109 -12.71 -10.92 2.86
CA SER A 109 -11.57 -10.68 1.96
C SER A 109 -11.16 -9.21 1.94
N TYR A 110 -12.13 -8.29 1.96
CA TYR A 110 -11.85 -6.85 2.10
C TYR A 110 -11.20 -6.54 3.45
N GLY A 111 -11.85 -6.96 4.54
CA GLY A 111 -11.34 -6.70 5.89
C GLY A 111 -9.95 -7.29 6.13
N TRP A 112 -9.72 -8.53 5.71
CA TRP A 112 -8.43 -9.20 5.86
C TRP A 112 -7.33 -8.54 5.01
N SER A 113 -7.61 -8.21 3.74
CA SER A 113 -6.64 -7.53 2.86
C SER A 113 -6.25 -6.15 3.39
N GLY A 114 -7.19 -5.44 4.03
CA GLY A 114 -6.97 -4.13 4.65
C GLY A 114 -6.48 -4.16 6.10
N LYS A 115 -6.14 -5.34 6.67
CA LYS A 115 -5.77 -5.52 8.09
C LYS A 115 -6.80 -4.94 9.09
N LEU A 116 -8.09 -5.03 8.76
CA LEU A 116 -9.18 -4.58 9.64
C LEU A 116 -9.58 -5.67 10.62
N ALA A 117 -9.87 -5.27 11.86
CA ALA A 117 -10.22 -6.23 12.89
C ALA A 117 -11.65 -6.78 12.71
N LEU A 118 -12.62 -5.88 12.48
CA LEU A 118 -14.03 -6.22 12.30
C LEU A 118 -14.60 -5.51 11.08
N SER A 119 -15.59 -6.14 10.45
CA SER A 119 -16.40 -5.54 9.38
C SER A 119 -17.86 -6.04 9.44
N LEU A 120 -18.77 -5.32 8.79
CA LEU A 120 -20.22 -5.56 8.82
C LEU A 120 -20.75 -6.06 7.48
N LEU A 121 -21.63 -7.06 7.51
CA LEU A 121 -22.43 -7.50 6.36
C LEU A 121 -23.89 -7.28 6.70
N THR A 122 -24.65 -6.62 5.82
CA THR A 122 -26.06 -6.35 6.11
C THR A 122 -26.95 -6.30 4.87
N ASP A 123 -28.16 -6.81 5.02
CA ASP A 123 -29.29 -6.62 4.10
C ASP A 123 -30.41 -5.81 4.78
N PHE A 124 -30.05 -5.05 5.82
CA PHE A 124 -30.88 -4.41 6.85
C PHE A 124 -31.73 -5.37 7.70
N GLU A 125 -32.27 -6.45 7.12
CA GLU A 125 -33.00 -7.46 7.89
C GLU A 125 -32.09 -8.16 8.91
N GLN A 126 -30.85 -8.39 8.51
CA GLN A 126 -29.79 -8.96 9.30
C GLN A 126 -28.58 -8.02 9.28
N LEU A 127 -27.92 -7.89 10.42
CA LEU A 127 -26.63 -7.22 10.57
C LEU A 127 -25.65 -8.19 11.20
N ALA A 128 -24.71 -8.69 10.40
CA ALA A 128 -23.68 -9.62 10.82
C ALA A 128 -22.35 -8.90 11.04
N VAL A 129 -21.71 -9.18 12.17
CA VAL A 129 -20.36 -8.68 12.49
C VAL A 129 -19.36 -9.82 12.30
N TYR A 130 -18.32 -9.58 11.51
CA TYR A 130 -17.26 -10.55 11.25
C TYR A 130 -15.92 -10.10 11.80
N ASP A 131 -15.16 -11.03 12.37
CA ASP A 131 -13.72 -10.94 12.59
C ASP A 131 -12.98 -11.24 11.29
N CYS A 132 -12.19 -10.26 10.84
CA CYS A 132 -11.51 -10.29 9.56
C CYS A 132 -10.00 -10.59 9.67
N ARG A 133 -9.47 -10.91 10.85
CA ARG A 133 -8.02 -11.17 11.06
C ARG A 133 -7.58 -12.58 10.68
N SER A 134 -8.52 -13.44 10.31
CA SER A 134 -8.24 -14.79 9.81
C SER A 134 -8.45 -14.84 8.32
N ARG A 135 -7.50 -15.47 7.61
CA ARG A 135 -7.59 -15.68 6.16
C ARG A 135 -8.94 -16.31 5.79
N PRO A 136 -9.72 -15.70 4.89
CA PRO A 136 -10.98 -16.27 4.43
C PRO A 136 -10.73 -17.31 3.35
N TYR A 137 -11.55 -18.36 3.34
CA TYR A 137 -11.61 -19.36 2.28
C TYR A 137 -13.01 -19.38 1.66
N ILE A 138 -13.09 -19.57 0.34
CA ILE A 138 -14.39 -19.64 -0.35
C ILE A 138 -15.26 -20.82 0.12
N THR A 139 -14.63 -21.84 0.71
CA THR A 139 -15.29 -23.00 1.32
C THR A 139 -15.77 -22.76 2.75
N ASP A 140 -15.48 -21.60 3.34
CA ASP A 140 -15.89 -21.28 4.70
C ASP A 140 -17.42 -21.21 4.80
N LYS A 141 -17.96 -21.70 5.91
CA LYS A 141 -19.37 -21.48 6.24
C LYS A 141 -19.59 -20.01 6.62
N PRO A 142 -20.78 -19.43 6.42
CA PRO A 142 -21.07 -18.05 6.84
C PRO A 142 -20.93 -17.80 8.35
N SER A 143 -20.91 -18.86 9.18
CA SER A 143 -20.65 -18.73 10.61
C SER A 143 -19.17 -18.55 10.97
N VAL A 144 -18.24 -18.84 10.05
CA VAL A 144 -16.80 -18.68 10.28
C VAL A 144 -16.47 -17.20 10.37
N GLY A 145 -15.80 -16.82 11.47
CA GLY A 145 -15.47 -15.42 11.76
C GLY A 145 -16.67 -14.57 12.21
N ARG A 146 -17.92 -15.04 12.11
CA ARG A 146 -19.09 -14.28 12.57
C ARG A 146 -19.11 -14.21 14.09
N VAL A 147 -18.94 -13.01 14.64
CA VAL A 147 -18.90 -12.77 16.09
C VAL A 147 -20.26 -12.35 16.64
N LYS A 148 -21.07 -11.65 15.84
CA LYS A 148 -22.44 -11.26 16.19
C LYS A 148 -23.36 -11.31 14.98
N LEU A 149 -24.65 -11.52 15.23
CA LEU A 149 -25.72 -11.47 14.24
C LEU A 149 -26.94 -10.84 14.93
N TYR A 150 -27.46 -9.78 14.35
CA TYR A 150 -28.67 -9.11 14.80
C TYR A 150 -29.72 -9.23 13.72
N HIS A 151 -30.97 -9.41 14.13
CA HIS A 151 -32.12 -9.23 13.25
C HIS A 151 -32.67 -7.80 13.43
N TYR A 152 -33.35 -7.24 12.43
CA TYR A 152 -33.83 -5.85 12.49
C TYR A 152 -34.75 -5.58 13.70
N SER A 153 -35.52 -6.58 14.14
CA SER A 153 -36.34 -6.51 15.35
C SER A 153 -35.52 -6.26 16.62
N ASP A 154 -34.24 -6.63 16.62
CA ASP A 154 -33.35 -6.47 17.76
C ASP A 154 -32.73 -5.07 17.82
N TYR A 155 -32.78 -4.27 16.74
CA TYR A 155 -32.02 -3.02 16.64
C TYR A 155 -32.39 -2.01 17.73
N ALA A 156 -33.68 -1.89 18.06
CA ALA A 156 -34.13 -0.98 19.11
C ALA A 156 -33.74 -1.45 20.52
N GLU A 157 -33.81 -2.76 20.78
CA GLU A 157 -33.51 -3.34 22.10
C GLU A 157 -32.01 -3.44 22.37
N LYS A 158 -31.22 -3.76 21.34
CA LYS A 158 -29.76 -3.93 21.41
C LYS A 158 -28.99 -2.72 20.90
N TRP A 159 -29.66 -1.58 20.73
CA TRP A 159 -29.03 -0.35 20.22
C TRP A 159 -27.79 0.04 21.02
N ASP A 160 -27.84 -0.10 22.34
CA ASP A 160 -26.73 0.21 23.22
C ASP A 160 -25.46 -0.57 22.90
N GLU A 161 -25.62 -1.84 22.54
CA GLU A 161 -24.53 -2.70 22.16
C GLU A 161 -23.99 -2.33 20.77
N ILE A 162 -24.88 -2.09 19.80
CA ILE A 162 -24.52 -1.72 18.43
C ILE A 162 -23.80 -0.36 18.42
N ALA A 163 -24.38 0.65 19.06
CA ALA A 163 -23.81 2.00 19.19
C ALA A 163 -22.53 2.01 20.04
N GLY A 164 -22.45 1.16 21.07
CA GLY A 164 -21.25 0.99 21.88
C GLY A 164 -20.07 0.34 21.15
N LEU A 165 -20.29 -0.29 19.99
CA LEU A 165 -19.25 -0.91 19.18
C LEU A 165 -18.95 -0.15 17.90
N PHE A 166 -19.98 0.25 17.16
CA PHE A 166 -19.86 0.85 15.83
C PHE A 166 -20.26 2.32 15.80
N GLY A 167 -20.69 2.91 16.92
CA GLY A 167 -20.94 4.34 17.02
C GLY A 167 -19.64 5.14 16.93
N ARG A 168 -19.66 6.27 16.22
CA ARG A 168 -18.47 7.10 15.95
C ARG A 168 -17.69 7.45 17.22
N GLU A 169 -18.39 7.91 18.26
CA GLU A 169 -17.76 8.28 19.55
C GLU A 169 -17.22 7.05 20.30
N ALA A 170 -17.89 5.90 20.18
CA ALA A 170 -17.43 4.67 20.82
C ALA A 170 -16.16 4.12 20.17
N VAL A 171 -16.07 4.22 18.84
CA VAL A 171 -14.85 3.90 18.08
C VAL A 171 -13.72 4.85 18.49
N LEU A 172 -13.95 6.16 18.51
CA LEU A 172 -12.95 7.15 18.96
C LEU A 172 -12.50 6.92 20.42
N GLY A 173 -13.43 6.46 21.27
CA GLY A 173 -13.17 6.10 22.67
C GLY A 173 -12.46 4.75 22.87
N GLY A 174 -12.18 4.00 21.79
CA GLY A 174 -11.44 2.73 21.84
C GLY A 174 -12.27 1.50 22.20
N ALA A 175 -13.60 1.60 22.29
CA ALA A 175 -14.47 0.47 22.63
C ALA A 175 -14.44 -0.62 21.53
N PHE A 176 -14.36 -0.20 20.27
CA PHE A 176 -14.20 -1.09 19.12
C PHE A 176 -12.94 -1.94 19.22
N ASP A 177 -11.80 -1.30 19.50
CA ASP A 177 -10.50 -1.97 19.60
C ASP A 177 -10.48 -2.97 20.77
N GLN A 178 -10.99 -2.57 21.94
CA GLN A 178 -11.10 -3.46 23.10
C GLN A 178 -11.95 -4.69 22.81
N PHE A 179 -13.10 -4.51 22.15
CA PHE A 179 -13.95 -5.63 21.78
C PHE A 179 -13.26 -6.56 20.78
N ALA A 180 -12.62 -5.99 19.75
CA ALA A 180 -11.85 -6.74 18.77
C ALA A 180 -10.71 -7.54 19.41
N GLU A 181 -9.96 -6.94 20.34
CA GLU A 181 -8.92 -7.63 21.11
C GLU A 181 -9.47 -8.79 21.93
N GLY A 182 -10.65 -8.63 22.55
CA GLY A 182 -11.35 -9.72 23.26
C GLY A 182 -11.74 -10.90 22.36
N GLN A 183 -11.77 -10.74 21.03
CA GLN A 183 -11.98 -11.83 20.09
C GLN A 183 -10.66 -12.54 19.66
N LYS A 184 -9.48 -12.00 19.99
CA LYS A 184 -8.18 -12.66 19.70
C LYS A 184 -8.11 -13.99 20.45
N GLY A 185 -8.03 -15.12 19.72
CA GLY A 185 -7.86 -16.44 20.33
C GLY A 185 -8.69 -17.57 19.71
N ARG A 186 -9.61 -17.28 18.79
CA ARG A 186 -10.25 -18.32 17.96
C ARG A 186 -9.25 -18.73 16.86
N ARG A 187 -8.61 -19.91 17.03
CA ARG A 187 -7.58 -20.56 16.17
C ARG A 187 -7.42 -20.00 14.73
N GLY A 188 -6.19 -19.70 14.33
CA GLY A 188 -5.78 -19.56 12.90
C GLY A 188 -5.66 -18.13 12.36
N THR A 189 -5.09 -17.20 13.14
CA THR A 189 -4.87 -15.79 12.73
C THR A 189 -3.57 -15.63 11.94
N ALA A 190 -3.51 -16.18 10.73
CA ALA A 190 -2.49 -15.73 9.78
C ALA A 190 -2.93 -14.35 9.25
N GLU A 191 -2.20 -13.31 9.66
CA GLU A 191 -2.40 -11.96 9.14
C GLU A 191 -2.06 -11.93 7.63
N VAL A 192 -2.57 -10.91 6.92
CA VAL A 192 -2.42 -10.85 5.45
C VAL A 192 -0.96 -10.77 5.00
N ASP A 193 -0.11 -10.09 5.77
CA ASP A 193 1.33 -10.03 5.54
C ASP A 193 1.98 -11.41 5.64
N ASP A 194 1.71 -12.17 6.71
CA ASP A 194 2.26 -13.51 6.89
C ASP A 194 1.82 -14.46 5.77
N ALA A 195 0.54 -14.43 5.40
CA ALA A 195 -0.01 -15.28 4.35
C ALA A 195 0.51 -14.88 2.96
N PHE A 196 0.61 -13.58 2.68
CA PHE A 196 1.11 -13.08 1.41
C PHE A 196 2.61 -13.33 1.27
N LEU A 197 3.37 -13.17 2.35
CA LEU A 197 4.77 -13.56 2.40
C LEU A 197 4.94 -15.05 2.09
N ALA A 198 4.18 -15.93 2.75
CA ALA A 198 4.25 -17.36 2.48
C ALA A 198 3.94 -17.69 1.00
N GLU A 199 3.03 -16.94 0.38
CA GLU A 199 2.71 -17.07 -1.04
C GLU A 199 3.87 -16.63 -1.94
N ILE A 200 4.47 -15.47 -1.67
CA ILE A 200 5.66 -14.98 -2.41
C ILE A 200 6.86 -15.91 -2.21
N GLU A 201 7.08 -16.45 -1.02
CA GLU A 201 8.15 -17.42 -0.76
C GLU A 201 7.93 -18.73 -1.53
N ARG A 202 6.68 -19.19 -1.65
CA ARG A 202 6.33 -20.32 -2.51
C ARG A 202 6.65 -20.03 -3.97
N TRP A 203 6.31 -18.84 -4.47
CA TRP A 203 6.63 -18.43 -5.83
C TRP A 203 8.14 -18.36 -6.06
N ARG A 204 8.89 -17.83 -5.07
CA ARG A 204 10.36 -17.75 -5.10
C ARG A 204 10.97 -19.14 -5.23
N ASP A 205 10.53 -20.12 -4.42
CA ASP A 205 11.04 -21.49 -4.50
C ASP A 205 10.70 -22.15 -5.86
N LEU A 206 9.45 -22.00 -6.34
CA LEU A 206 9.02 -22.54 -7.63
C LEU A 206 9.85 -21.98 -8.80
N LEU A 207 9.99 -20.66 -8.88
CA LEU A 207 10.76 -20.00 -9.92
C LEU A 207 12.24 -20.32 -9.80
N ALA A 208 12.82 -20.30 -8.59
CA ALA A 208 14.23 -20.58 -8.38
C ALA A 208 14.60 -21.99 -8.87
N ARG A 209 13.80 -23.00 -8.52
CA ARG A 209 14.00 -24.38 -8.99
C ARG A 209 13.86 -24.50 -10.49
N ASN A 210 12.85 -23.86 -11.09
CA ASN A 210 12.60 -23.96 -12.52
C ASN A 210 13.68 -23.23 -13.33
N ILE A 211 14.00 -21.99 -12.98
CA ILE A 211 14.99 -21.18 -13.67
C ILE A 211 16.36 -21.84 -13.58
N ALA A 212 16.79 -22.32 -12.40
CA ALA A 212 18.05 -23.04 -12.27
C ALA A 212 18.09 -24.30 -13.15
N LEU A 213 17.02 -25.10 -13.14
CA LEU A 213 16.96 -26.34 -13.94
C LEU A 213 16.98 -26.07 -15.45
N ARG A 214 16.28 -25.05 -15.92
CA ARG A 214 16.08 -24.77 -17.34
C ARG A 214 17.17 -23.90 -17.96
N ASN A 215 17.93 -23.17 -17.14
CA ASN A 215 18.91 -22.19 -17.59
C ASN A 215 20.29 -22.47 -16.99
N PRO A 216 20.90 -23.66 -17.24
CA PRO A 216 22.25 -23.93 -16.76
C PRO A 216 23.27 -22.95 -17.35
N PRO A 217 24.50 -22.88 -16.79
CA PRO A 217 25.57 -22.05 -17.34
C PRO A 217 25.74 -22.30 -18.86
N PRO A 218 25.89 -21.26 -19.69
CA PRO A 218 26.25 -19.89 -19.33
C PRO A 218 25.06 -18.93 -19.08
N ALA A 219 23.81 -19.41 -19.08
CA ALA A 219 22.62 -18.57 -18.94
C ALA A 219 22.48 -18.00 -17.52
N ILE A 220 22.44 -18.85 -16.50
CA ILE A 220 22.60 -18.47 -15.09
C ILE A 220 23.99 -18.89 -14.63
N ARG A 221 24.85 -17.91 -14.31
CA ARG A 221 26.26 -18.15 -13.98
C ARG A 221 26.50 -18.15 -12.47
N SER A 222 25.63 -17.47 -11.73
CA SER A 222 25.81 -17.21 -10.31
C SER A 222 24.49 -17.27 -9.54
N GLU A 223 24.60 -17.37 -8.21
CA GLU A 223 23.46 -17.18 -7.32
C GLU A 223 22.82 -15.79 -7.50
N ARG A 224 23.64 -14.78 -7.80
CA ARG A 224 23.18 -13.41 -8.07
C ARG A 224 22.23 -13.34 -9.26
N ASP A 225 22.60 -13.97 -10.38
CA ASP A 225 21.76 -14.01 -11.59
C ASP A 225 20.40 -14.63 -11.28
N LEU A 226 20.41 -15.75 -10.54
CA LEU A 226 19.19 -16.46 -10.17
C LEU A 226 18.31 -15.63 -9.22
N ASN A 227 18.90 -15.00 -8.20
CA ASN A 227 18.19 -14.14 -7.26
C ASN A 227 17.56 -12.94 -7.98
N PHE A 228 18.30 -12.30 -8.87
CA PHE A 228 17.79 -11.19 -9.69
C PHE A 228 16.64 -11.63 -10.60
N ALA A 229 16.81 -12.74 -11.33
CA ALA A 229 15.79 -13.23 -12.27
C ALA A 229 14.46 -13.59 -11.58
N VAL A 230 14.54 -14.28 -10.43
CA VAL A 230 13.36 -14.65 -9.65
C VAL A 230 12.66 -13.40 -9.09
N GLN A 231 13.43 -12.48 -8.50
CA GLN A 231 12.94 -11.23 -7.93
C GLN A 231 12.20 -10.39 -8.97
N MET A 232 12.88 -10.07 -10.08
CA MET A 232 12.31 -9.22 -11.13
C MET A 232 11.06 -9.83 -11.74
N THR A 233 11.00 -11.15 -11.86
CA THR A 233 9.80 -11.84 -12.36
C THR A 233 8.62 -11.66 -11.39
N ILE A 234 8.84 -11.84 -10.09
CA ILE A 234 7.81 -11.66 -9.05
C ILE A 234 7.34 -10.20 -8.99
N ASP A 235 8.29 -9.25 -8.93
CA ASP A 235 7.99 -7.83 -8.74
C ASP A 235 7.19 -7.26 -9.92
N ARG A 236 7.52 -7.65 -11.15
CA ARG A 236 6.77 -7.26 -12.35
C ARG A 236 5.34 -7.81 -12.35
N ILE A 237 5.15 -9.05 -11.92
CA ILE A 237 3.82 -9.67 -11.81
C ILE A 237 2.99 -8.97 -10.73
N ILE A 238 3.55 -8.76 -9.54
CA ILE A 238 2.86 -8.08 -8.42
C ILE A 238 2.50 -6.65 -8.82
N PHE A 239 3.43 -5.91 -9.42
CA PHE A 239 3.19 -4.55 -9.87
C PHE A 239 2.01 -4.49 -10.84
N LEU A 240 2.01 -5.33 -11.87
CA LEU A 240 0.93 -5.36 -12.85
C LEU A 240 -0.40 -5.78 -12.21
N ARG A 241 -0.40 -6.76 -11.30
CA ARG A 241 -1.61 -7.17 -10.60
C ARG A 241 -2.21 -6.05 -9.76
N ILE A 242 -1.38 -5.26 -9.07
CA ILE A 242 -1.84 -4.08 -8.33
C ILE A 242 -2.40 -3.02 -9.29
N CYS A 243 -1.76 -2.81 -10.45
CA CYS A 243 -2.27 -1.90 -11.46
C CYS A 243 -3.62 -2.33 -12.04
N GLU A 244 -3.85 -3.63 -12.26
CA GLU A 244 -5.16 -4.16 -12.68
C GLU A 244 -6.24 -3.87 -11.63
N ASP A 245 -5.97 -4.18 -10.35
CA ASP A 245 -6.94 -3.97 -9.26
C ASP A 245 -7.21 -2.50 -8.95
N ARG A 246 -6.29 -1.60 -9.31
CA ARG A 246 -6.47 -0.13 -9.22
C ARG A 246 -7.14 0.46 -10.47
N GLY A 247 -7.45 -0.34 -11.49
CA GLY A 247 -8.02 0.11 -12.76
C GLY A 247 -7.05 0.93 -13.63
N ILE A 248 -5.74 0.76 -13.41
CA ILE A 248 -4.66 1.42 -14.14
C ILE A 248 -4.30 0.60 -15.39
N GLU A 249 -4.25 -0.72 -15.26
CA GLU A 249 -4.19 -1.68 -16.38
C GLU A 249 -5.58 -2.26 -16.67
N GLN A 250 -5.74 -2.85 -17.85
CA GLN A 250 -6.95 -3.61 -18.17
C GLN A 250 -7.06 -4.81 -17.21
N ASP A 251 -8.27 -5.08 -16.77
CA ASP A 251 -8.53 -6.14 -15.82
C ASP A 251 -8.23 -7.55 -16.38
N GLU A 252 -7.81 -8.45 -15.48
CA GLU A 252 -7.57 -9.88 -15.74
C GLU A 252 -6.54 -10.23 -16.83
N GLN A 253 -5.68 -9.30 -17.27
CA GLN A 253 -4.69 -9.58 -18.32
C GLN A 253 -3.67 -10.66 -17.93
N LEU A 254 -3.14 -10.67 -16.69
CA LEU A 254 -2.23 -11.73 -16.26
C LEU A 254 -2.97 -13.07 -16.13
N HIS A 255 -4.25 -13.06 -15.74
CA HIS A 255 -5.09 -14.25 -15.69
C HIS A 255 -5.30 -14.84 -17.09
N ASP A 256 -5.62 -13.99 -18.06
CA ASP A 256 -5.87 -14.37 -19.44
C ASP A 256 -4.64 -15.04 -20.09
N ILE A 257 -3.44 -14.56 -19.80
CA ILE A 257 -2.20 -15.20 -20.27
C ILE A 257 -2.08 -16.65 -19.77
N ALA A 258 -2.58 -16.94 -18.56
CA ALA A 258 -2.56 -18.28 -17.98
C ALA A 258 -3.76 -19.17 -18.43
N ALA A 259 -4.72 -18.60 -19.17
CA ALA A 259 -5.91 -19.29 -19.62
C ALA A 259 -5.63 -20.19 -20.84
N PRO A 260 -6.24 -21.39 -20.94
CA PRO A 260 -5.95 -22.36 -22.00
C PRO A 260 -6.29 -21.93 -23.45
N LEU A 261 -6.93 -20.77 -23.66
CA LEU A 261 -7.56 -20.38 -24.94
C LEU A 261 -7.22 -18.96 -25.41
N HIS A 262 -6.29 -18.25 -24.78
CA HIS A 262 -6.02 -16.87 -25.20
C HIS A 262 -5.23 -16.84 -26.52
N PRO A 263 -5.71 -16.15 -27.57
CA PRO A 263 -4.91 -15.90 -28.75
C PRO A 263 -3.69 -15.04 -28.35
N PRO A 264 -2.49 -15.30 -28.90
CA PRO A 264 -1.31 -14.55 -28.52
C PRO A 264 -1.52 -13.05 -28.75
N ILE A 265 -1.13 -12.22 -27.78
CA ILE A 265 -1.15 -10.76 -27.88
C ILE A 265 -0.35 -10.38 -29.13
N SER A 266 -1.03 -9.89 -30.15
CA SER A 266 -0.46 -9.60 -31.46
C SER A 266 0.26 -8.25 -31.46
N GLU A 267 1.59 -8.26 -31.45
CA GLU A 267 2.42 -7.15 -31.91
C GLU A 267 3.41 -7.57 -33.01
N PRO A 268 3.88 -6.64 -33.86
CA PRO A 268 4.60 -6.96 -35.09
C PRO A 268 5.98 -7.56 -34.81
N ARG A 269 6.22 -8.72 -35.42
CA ARG A 269 7.51 -9.43 -35.38
C ARG A 269 8.62 -8.56 -36.00
N ASN A 270 9.61 -8.22 -35.19
CA ASN A 270 10.99 -8.09 -35.64
C ASN A 270 11.91 -8.81 -34.65
N GLY A 271 12.29 -10.04 -35.00
CA GLY A 271 13.49 -10.73 -34.51
C GLY A 271 13.38 -11.47 -33.17
N GLY A 272 13.04 -12.76 -33.22
CA GLY A 272 13.49 -13.74 -32.20
C GLY A 272 12.38 -14.52 -31.50
N THR A 273 12.43 -15.85 -31.67
CA THR A 273 11.68 -16.92 -30.97
C THR A 273 10.16 -16.94 -31.11
N GLU A 274 9.70 -17.70 -32.10
CA GLU A 274 8.38 -18.35 -32.06
C GLU A 274 8.32 -19.30 -30.86
N GLY A 275 7.52 -18.96 -29.85
CA GLY A 275 7.26 -19.78 -28.68
C GLY A 275 6.10 -19.22 -27.87
N GLY A 276 4.88 -19.70 -28.14
CA GLY A 276 3.62 -19.22 -27.52
C GLY A 276 3.40 -19.67 -26.07
N GLY A 277 4.44 -19.70 -25.24
CA GLY A 277 4.35 -20.02 -23.81
C GLY A 277 3.96 -18.80 -22.96
N ILE A 278 3.64 -19.04 -21.70
CA ILE A 278 3.21 -18.01 -20.73
C ILE A 278 4.32 -16.97 -20.53
N TYR A 279 5.58 -17.38 -20.43
CA TYR A 279 6.69 -16.45 -20.18
C TYR A 279 6.90 -15.45 -21.32
N SER A 280 6.82 -15.90 -22.57
CA SER A 280 6.93 -15.03 -23.74
C SER A 280 5.83 -13.97 -23.77
N GLN A 281 4.61 -14.35 -23.38
CA GLN A 281 3.48 -13.43 -23.28
C GLN A 281 3.65 -12.44 -22.12
N LEU A 282 4.18 -12.89 -20.98
CA LEU A 282 4.57 -12.00 -19.88
C LEU A 282 5.64 -10.99 -20.31
N LEU A 283 6.67 -11.42 -21.06
CA LEU A 283 7.69 -10.50 -21.58
C LEU A 283 7.09 -9.45 -22.52
N ALA A 284 6.13 -9.83 -23.37
CA ALA A 284 5.41 -8.85 -24.21
C ALA A 284 4.63 -7.85 -23.35
N LEU A 285 3.93 -8.32 -22.31
CA LEU A 285 3.22 -7.47 -21.37
C LEU A 285 4.17 -6.53 -20.61
N PHE A 286 5.33 -7.03 -20.16
CA PHE A 286 6.35 -6.24 -19.49
C PHE A 286 6.94 -5.14 -20.39
N ARG A 287 7.16 -5.41 -21.68
CA ARG A 287 7.63 -4.40 -22.65
C ARG A 287 6.59 -3.31 -22.89
N ARG A 288 5.31 -3.69 -22.95
CA ARG A 288 4.20 -2.73 -23.03
C ARG A 288 4.13 -1.86 -21.77
N ALA A 289 4.30 -2.48 -20.60
CA ALA A 289 4.37 -1.79 -19.32
C ALA A 289 5.57 -0.82 -19.27
N ASP A 290 6.73 -1.20 -19.80
CA ASP A 290 7.91 -0.31 -19.87
C ASP A 290 7.62 0.98 -20.63
N THR A 291 6.87 0.89 -21.73
CA THR A 291 6.49 2.06 -22.54
C THR A 291 5.60 3.03 -21.76
N LYS A 292 4.75 2.50 -20.87
CA LYS A 292 3.79 3.29 -20.08
C LYS A 292 4.39 3.83 -18.78
N TYR A 293 5.17 3.02 -18.07
CA TYR A 293 5.67 3.30 -16.72
C TYR A 293 7.12 3.76 -16.71
N ASN A 294 8.00 3.20 -17.55
CA ASN A 294 9.43 3.53 -17.62
C ASN A 294 10.09 3.67 -16.23
N SER A 295 9.85 2.70 -15.36
CA SER A 295 10.12 2.84 -13.92
C SER A 295 11.36 2.08 -13.43
N GLY A 296 12.31 1.77 -14.33
CA GLY A 296 13.45 0.88 -14.07
C GLY A 296 13.06 -0.60 -13.96
N LEU A 297 11.95 -0.91 -13.28
CA LEU A 297 11.39 -2.26 -13.10
C LEU A 297 11.19 -3.03 -14.42
N PHE A 298 10.81 -2.33 -15.48
CA PHE A 298 10.56 -2.91 -16.81
C PHE A 298 11.65 -2.56 -17.84
N HIS A 299 12.72 -1.88 -17.43
CA HIS A 299 13.71 -1.34 -18.34
C HIS A 299 14.66 -2.44 -18.84
N PHE A 300 14.34 -3.03 -20.00
CA PHE A 300 15.13 -4.11 -20.58
C PHE A 300 16.45 -3.68 -21.23
N ALA A 301 16.77 -2.37 -21.24
CA ALA A 301 18.10 -1.92 -21.66
C ALA A 301 19.17 -2.25 -20.61
N SER A 302 18.82 -2.21 -19.32
CA SER A 302 19.69 -2.60 -18.21
C SER A 302 19.51 -4.07 -17.83
N ASP A 303 18.30 -4.63 -17.96
CA ASP A 303 18.03 -6.05 -17.76
C ASP A 303 18.25 -6.87 -19.04
N THR A 304 19.47 -7.38 -19.19
CA THR A 304 19.86 -8.28 -20.29
C THR A 304 19.69 -9.76 -19.97
N LEU A 305 19.35 -10.12 -18.72
CA LEU A 305 19.29 -11.50 -18.26
C LEU A 305 17.88 -12.08 -18.46
N THR A 306 16.85 -11.44 -17.91
CA THR A 306 15.52 -12.06 -17.83
C THR A 306 14.87 -12.32 -19.20
N PRO A 307 15.04 -11.48 -20.24
CA PRO A 307 14.44 -11.76 -21.55
C PRO A 307 14.95 -13.03 -22.23
N GLY A 308 16.13 -13.53 -21.83
CA GLY A 308 16.75 -14.73 -22.39
C GLY A 308 16.40 -16.03 -21.66
N LEU A 309 15.61 -15.97 -20.59
CA LEU A 309 15.33 -17.13 -19.76
C LEU A 309 14.25 -18.03 -20.37
N VAL A 310 14.40 -19.33 -20.15
CA VAL A 310 13.39 -20.35 -20.38
C VAL A 310 12.73 -20.67 -19.05
N ILE A 311 11.43 -20.45 -18.94
CA ILE A 311 10.62 -20.79 -17.76
C ILE A 311 9.44 -21.64 -18.23
N ASP A 312 9.23 -22.78 -17.57
CA ASP A 312 8.10 -23.65 -17.89
C ASP A 312 6.76 -22.97 -17.58
N ASP A 313 5.71 -23.30 -18.35
CA ASP A 313 4.38 -22.71 -18.16
C ASP A 313 3.75 -23.10 -16.80
N LYS A 314 4.05 -24.29 -16.28
CA LYS A 314 3.44 -24.78 -15.04
C LYS A 314 3.67 -23.87 -13.84
N PRO A 315 4.92 -23.53 -13.43
CA PRO A 315 5.13 -22.62 -12.31
C PRO A 315 4.49 -21.25 -12.54
N LEU A 316 4.55 -20.71 -13.76
CA LEU A 316 3.93 -19.42 -14.07
C LEU A 316 2.41 -19.48 -13.95
N LYS A 317 1.78 -20.53 -14.49
CA LYS A 317 0.34 -20.75 -14.33
C LYS A 317 -0.08 -20.86 -12.86
N ASP A 318 0.68 -21.63 -12.07
CA ASP A 318 0.42 -21.83 -10.64
C ASP A 318 0.59 -20.50 -9.84
N ILE A 319 1.44 -19.57 -10.30
CA ILE A 319 1.59 -18.22 -9.75
C ILE A 319 0.41 -17.34 -10.17
N LEU A 320 0.18 -17.20 -11.48
CA LEU A 320 -0.82 -16.28 -12.02
C LEU A 320 -2.23 -16.65 -11.51
N GLN A 321 -2.59 -17.93 -11.48
CA GLN A 321 -3.89 -18.36 -10.94
C GLN A 321 -4.05 -18.06 -9.45
N SER A 322 -2.97 -18.05 -8.66
CA SER A 322 -3.03 -17.75 -7.23
C SER A 322 -3.27 -16.26 -6.90
N LEU A 323 -3.26 -15.39 -7.92
CA LEU A 323 -3.51 -13.95 -7.79
C LEU A 323 -4.99 -13.55 -7.99
N TYR A 324 -5.83 -14.46 -8.50
CA TYR A 324 -7.21 -14.16 -8.90
C TYR A 324 -8.25 -14.98 -8.15
N HIS A 325 -9.45 -14.41 -8.03
CA HIS A 325 -10.63 -15.12 -7.55
C HIS A 325 -10.94 -16.32 -8.47
N PRO A 326 -11.44 -17.46 -7.96
CA PRO A 326 -11.80 -17.77 -6.57
C PRO A 326 -10.65 -18.27 -5.69
N VAL A 327 -9.44 -18.41 -6.24
CA VAL A 327 -8.30 -18.99 -5.51
C VAL A 327 -7.72 -17.98 -4.52
N SER A 328 -7.60 -16.73 -4.96
CA SER A 328 -7.03 -15.63 -4.19
C SER A 328 -8.08 -14.95 -3.31
N PRO A 329 -7.84 -14.84 -1.99
CA PRO A 329 -8.59 -13.95 -1.10
C PRO A 329 -8.06 -12.52 -1.11
N TYR A 330 -6.94 -12.25 -1.80
CA TYR A 330 -6.29 -10.94 -1.80
C TYR A 330 -7.06 -9.93 -2.64
N LYS A 331 -7.21 -8.73 -2.08
CA LYS A 331 -7.73 -7.55 -2.77
C LYS A 331 -6.61 -6.52 -2.83
N PHE A 332 -5.88 -6.50 -3.95
CA PHE A 332 -4.61 -5.76 -4.05
C PHE A 332 -4.79 -4.23 -3.99
N ASN A 333 -5.99 -3.73 -4.26
CA ASN A 333 -6.35 -2.33 -4.03
C ASN A 333 -6.38 -1.96 -2.53
N TYR A 334 -6.57 -2.92 -1.62
CA TYR A 334 -6.57 -2.71 -0.16
C TYR A 334 -5.24 -3.07 0.51
N ILE A 335 -4.31 -3.72 -0.21
CA ILE A 335 -2.96 -3.96 0.28
C ILE A 335 -2.17 -2.64 0.13
N SER A 336 -1.84 -2.01 1.24
CA SER A 336 -1.08 -0.76 1.23
C SER A 336 0.39 -0.98 0.86
N ALA A 337 1.06 0.08 0.42
CA ALA A 337 2.52 0.05 0.21
C ALA A 337 3.29 -0.37 1.47
N ASP A 338 2.77 -0.04 2.67
CA ASP A 338 3.40 -0.44 3.94
C ASP A 338 3.30 -1.95 4.19
N ILE A 339 2.16 -2.58 3.86
CA ILE A 339 2.02 -4.05 3.95
C ILE A 339 3.01 -4.72 3.01
N LEU A 340 3.16 -4.20 1.78
CA LEU A 340 4.14 -4.71 0.83
C LEU A 340 5.57 -4.52 1.36
N GLY A 341 5.91 -3.35 1.88
CA GLY A 341 7.21 -3.07 2.48
C GLY A 341 7.54 -4.08 3.58
N GLN A 342 6.60 -4.35 4.49
CA GLN A 342 6.75 -5.35 5.56
C GLN A 342 6.98 -6.77 5.02
N VAL A 343 6.19 -7.18 4.02
CA VAL A 343 6.34 -8.49 3.38
C VAL A 343 7.69 -8.62 2.70
N TYR A 344 8.10 -7.60 1.94
CA TYR A 344 9.39 -7.62 1.26
C TYR A 344 10.58 -7.55 2.22
N GLU A 345 10.48 -6.85 3.34
CA GLU A 345 11.53 -6.83 4.37
C GLU A 345 11.84 -8.26 4.86
N GLN A 346 10.78 -9.04 5.19
CA GLN A 346 10.96 -10.43 5.59
C GLN A 346 11.49 -11.30 4.44
N PHE A 347 11.02 -11.04 3.22
CA PHE A 347 11.49 -11.71 2.02
C PHE A 347 12.99 -11.50 1.76
N LEU A 348 13.52 -10.31 2.03
CA LEU A 348 14.94 -9.98 1.93
C LEU A 348 15.80 -10.70 2.98
N GLY A 349 15.19 -11.27 4.03
CA GLY A 349 15.90 -12.07 5.02
C GLY A 349 16.39 -13.43 4.52
N LYS A 350 15.94 -13.85 3.32
CA LYS A 350 16.31 -15.11 2.67
C LYS A 350 16.99 -14.86 1.33
N VAL A 351 17.87 -15.78 0.94
CA VAL A 351 18.58 -15.80 -0.34
C VAL A 351 18.44 -17.15 -1.03
N ILE A 352 18.50 -17.14 -2.35
CA ILE A 352 18.60 -18.37 -3.14
C ILE A 352 20.08 -18.76 -3.27
N ARG A 353 20.42 -19.97 -2.86
CA ARG A 353 21.72 -20.62 -3.03
C ARG A 353 21.67 -21.67 -4.12
N LEU A 354 22.77 -21.86 -4.84
CA LEU A 354 22.94 -22.93 -5.83
C LEU A 354 23.83 -24.02 -5.23
N THR A 355 23.34 -25.26 -5.23
CA THR A 355 24.17 -26.41 -4.87
C THR A 355 25.20 -26.73 -5.96
N ALA A 356 26.20 -27.55 -5.65
CA ALA A 356 27.16 -28.06 -6.64
C ALA A 356 26.49 -28.79 -7.83
N GLY A 357 25.29 -29.34 -7.64
CA GLY A 357 24.47 -29.93 -8.70
C GLY A 357 23.58 -28.94 -9.45
N HIS A 358 23.81 -27.64 -9.31
CA HIS A 358 23.01 -26.55 -9.88
C HIS A 358 21.52 -26.61 -9.47
N GLN A 359 21.25 -27.03 -8.24
CA GLN A 359 19.90 -27.01 -7.68
C GLN A 359 19.71 -25.80 -6.78
N ALA A 360 18.60 -25.09 -6.94
CA ALA A 360 18.27 -23.96 -6.11
C ALA A 360 17.75 -24.39 -4.72
N LYS A 361 18.20 -23.68 -3.68
CA LYS A 361 17.68 -23.78 -2.31
C LYS A 361 17.48 -22.39 -1.73
N VAL A 362 16.34 -22.15 -1.09
CA VAL A 362 16.09 -20.91 -0.36
C VAL A 362 16.56 -21.09 1.08
N GLU A 363 17.42 -20.19 1.56
CA GLU A 363 17.99 -20.23 2.89
C GLU A 363 18.00 -18.84 3.54
N GLU A 364 17.88 -18.77 4.87
CA GLU A 364 18.06 -17.51 5.60
C GLU A 364 19.49 -16.98 5.48
N LYS A 365 19.63 -15.66 5.38
CA LYS A 365 20.93 -14.98 5.37
C LYS A 365 21.67 -15.23 6.70
N PRO A 366 23.02 -15.37 6.68
CA PRO A 366 23.80 -15.59 7.90
C PRO A 366 23.58 -14.52 8.97
N GLU A 367 23.52 -13.25 8.58
CA GLU A 367 23.24 -12.10 9.44
C GLU A 367 21.86 -12.19 10.10
N VAL A 368 20.83 -12.62 9.38
CA VAL A 368 19.46 -12.82 9.92
C VAL A 368 19.44 -13.96 10.94
N ARG A 369 20.12 -15.07 10.64
CA ARG A 369 20.28 -16.19 11.58
C ARG A 369 20.98 -15.75 12.87
N LYS A 370 22.02 -14.91 12.76
CA LYS A 370 22.76 -14.37 13.91
C LYS A 370 21.93 -13.38 14.73
N ALA A 371 21.13 -12.54 14.07
CA ALA A 371 20.25 -11.58 14.73
C ALA A 371 19.02 -12.25 15.38
N GLY A 372 18.72 -13.51 15.03
CA GLY A 372 17.53 -14.22 15.53
C GLY A 372 16.24 -13.86 14.80
N GLY A 373 16.33 -13.23 13.62
CA GLY A 373 15.19 -12.84 12.80
C GLY A 373 15.39 -11.52 12.06
N VAL A 374 14.38 -11.13 11.28
CA VAL A 374 14.30 -9.82 10.62
C VAL A 374 13.44 -8.89 11.49
N TYR A 375 14.00 -7.77 11.94
CA TYR A 375 13.29 -6.79 12.76
C TYR A 375 12.87 -5.59 11.90
N TYR A 376 11.57 -5.45 11.67
CA TYR A 376 11.02 -4.29 10.97
C TYR A 376 10.82 -3.12 11.94
N THR A 377 10.86 -1.90 11.41
CA THR A 377 10.54 -0.70 12.19
C THR A 377 9.03 -0.54 12.28
N PRO A 378 8.40 -0.57 13.47
CA PRO A 378 6.98 -0.33 13.60
C PRO A 378 6.57 1.04 13.04
N THR A 379 5.42 1.11 12.37
CA THR A 379 4.92 2.33 11.71
C THR A 379 4.90 3.55 12.64
N TYR A 380 4.49 3.38 13.90
CA TYR A 380 4.47 4.49 14.86
C TYR A 380 5.86 5.07 15.15
N ILE A 381 6.93 4.28 15.04
CA ILE A 381 8.31 4.74 15.20
C ILE A 381 8.72 5.53 13.95
N VAL A 382 8.39 5.01 12.76
CA VAL A 382 8.63 5.71 11.50
C VAL A 382 7.95 7.09 11.51
N ASP A 383 6.64 7.12 11.81
CA ASP A 383 5.84 8.34 11.88
C ASP A 383 6.43 9.34 12.88
N TYR A 384 6.82 8.86 14.06
CA TYR A 384 7.42 9.70 15.10
C TYR A 384 8.74 10.33 14.62
N ILE A 385 9.64 9.54 14.02
CA ILE A 385 10.94 10.03 13.53
C ILE A 385 10.73 11.01 12.39
N VAL A 386 9.90 10.68 11.40
CA VAL A 386 9.60 11.55 10.24
C VAL A 386 9.02 12.88 10.71
N ARG A 387 8.03 12.86 11.61
CA ARG A 387 7.43 14.08 12.16
C ARG A 387 8.45 14.95 12.89
N ASN A 388 9.36 14.34 13.64
CA ASN A 388 10.38 15.05 14.42
C ASN A 388 11.64 15.44 13.63
N THR A 389 11.73 15.05 12.36
CA THR A 389 12.84 15.40 11.45
C THR A 389 12.31 16.24 10.28
N VAL A 390 11.71 15.59 9.28
CA VAL A 390 11.12 16.22 8.09
C VAL A 390 10.05 17.24 8.48
N GLY A 391 9.17 16.90 9.44
CA GLY A 391 8.13 17.82 9.91
C GLY A 391 8.67 19.12 10.51
N LYS A 392 9.78 19.05 11.27
CA LYS A 392 10.44 20.25 11.84
C LYS A 392 11.22 21.07 10.80
N LEU A 393 11.61 20.47 9.69
CA LEU A 393 12.21 21.19 8.56
C LEU A 393 11.14 22.00 7.81
N LEU A 394 9.97 21.40 7.58
CA LEU A 394 8.85 22.04 6.90
C LEU A 394 8.19 23.14 7.74
N ASN A 395 8.15 22.96 9.07
CA ASN A 395 7.52 23.89 10.02
C ASN A 395 8.54 24.38 11.08
N PRO A 396 9.50 25.24 10.70
CA PRO A 396 10.56 25.71 11.61
C PRO A 396 10.05 26.46 12.84
N ASP A 397 8.86 27.07 12.76
CA ASP A 397 8.26 27.82 13.86
C ASP A 397 7.78 26.93 15.02
N GLU A 398 7.56 25.62 14.78
CA GLU A 398 7.21 24.65 15.83
C GLU A 398 8.42 24.16 16.65
N ARG A 399 9.66 24.59 16.29
CA ARG A 399 10.89 24.18 16.99
C ARG A 399 11.00 24.70 18.43
N GLY A 400 10.17 25.68 18.82
CA GLY A 400 10.19 26.30 20.16
C GLY A 400 9.35 25.59 21.23
N GLY A 401 8.59 24.55 20.88
CA GLY A 401 7.77 23.78 21.82
C GLY A 401 8.52 22.59 22.40
N GLU A 402 9.51 22.82 23.28
CA GLU A 402 10.04 21.75 24.12
C GLU A 402 8.92 21.14 24.98
N LEU A 403 8.92 19.81 25.08
CA LEU A 403 8.18 19.02 26.05
C LEU A 403 8.60 19.44 27.47
N THR A 404 8.01 20.48 28.04
CA THR A 404 8.05 20.69 29.48
C THR A 404 7.14 19.66 30.14
N ALA A 405 7.72 18.55 30.57
CA ALA A 405 7.09 17.67 31.54
C ALA A 405 6.80 18.46 32.83
N LYS A 406 5.54 18.40 33.28
CA LYS A 406 5.01 18.69 34.63
C LYS A 406 4.78 20.17 35.02
N GLY A 407 3.51 20.58 34.87
CA GLY A 407 2.68 21.13 35.95
C GLY A 407 2.86 22.60 36.37
N ALA A 408 1.97 23.48 35.91
CA ALA A 408 1.44 24.62 36.68
C ALA A 408 0.19 25.22 35.99
N LYS A 409 -0.73 25.73 36.83
CA LYS A 409 -2.10 26.21 36.55
C LYS A 409 -2.20 27.44 35.62
N PRO A 410 -3.39 27.73 35.04
CA PRO A 410 -3.58 28.87 34.14
C PRO A 410 -3.69 30.19 34.94
N ALA A 411 -3.11 31.26 34.41
CA ALA A 411 -3.31 32.62 34.92
C ALA A 411 -3.86 33.54 33.82
N LYS A 412 -5.15 33.85 33.99
CA LYS A 412 -5.93 35.07 33.70
C LYS A 412 -5.61 35.96 32.49
N GLU A 413 -6.70 36.25 31.79
CA GLU A 413 -6.94 37.38 30.88
C GLU A 413 -6.48 38.73 31.43
N ASN A 414 -6.01 39.59 30.52
CA ASN A 414 -6.32 41.01 30.52
C ASN A 414 -6.23 41.61 29.11
N GLN A 415 -7.25 42.40 28.77
CA GLN A 415 -7.38 43.27 27.61
C GLN A 415 -6.45 44.49 27.72
N ASP A 416 -5.82 44.90 26.62
CA ASP A 416 -6.14 46.13 25.84
C ASP A 416 -4.92 46.80 25.14
N LEU A 417 -5.17 47.10 23.85
CA LEU A 417 -4.74 48.26 23.04
C LEU A 417 -3.26 48.52 22.68
N GLY A 418 -3.00 48.39 21.37
CA GLY A 418 -2.54 49.52 20.55
C GLY A 418 -1.05 49.61 20.22
N GLY A 419 -0.65 49.09 19.06
CA GLY A 419 0.66 49.37 18.46
C GLY A 419 0.81 48.72 17.08
N LEU A 420 0.68 49.53 16.03
CA LEU A 420 1.03 49.20 14.65
C LEU A 420 2.52 48.84 14.57
N GLY A 421 2.82 47.56 14.72
CA GLY A 421 4.05 46.93 14.26
C GLY A 421 3.62 45.70 13.49
N GLU A 422 3.96 45.66 12.20
CA GLU A 422 3.77 44.49 11.35
C GLU A 422 4.28 43.24 12.07
N LEU A 423 3.34 42.43 12.56
CA LEU A 423 3.56 41.06 12.96
C LEU A 423 4.10 40.36 11.71
N ARG A 424 5.42 40.12 11.66
CA ARG A 424 6.01 39.15 10.74
C ARG A 424 5.26 37.83 10.97
N GLY A 425 4.34 37.51 10.07
CA GLY A 425 3.50 36.32 10.15
C GLY A 425 4.37 35.07 10.22
N SER A 426 4.06 34.22 11.18
CA SER A 426 4.52 32.83 11.29
C SER A 426 4.21 32.11 9.98
N HIS A 427 5.22 31.75 9.21
CA HIS A 427 5.00 31.03 7.96
C HIS A 427 6.05 29.91 7.85
N GLY A 428 5.55 28.67 7.91
CA GLY A 428 6.29 27.50 7.46
C GLY A 428 6.70 27.62 5.99
N LEU A 429 7.44 26.63 5.48
CA LEU A 429 7.96 26.68 4.11
C LEU A 429 6.83 26.79 3.07
N THR A 430 7.15 27.35 1.90
CA THR A 430 6.31 27.22 0.69
C THR A 430 6.63 25.91 -0.04
N PRO A 431 5.75 25.36 -0.91
CA PRO A 431 6.03 24.18 -1.73
C PRO A 431 7.33 24.27 -2.53
N LYS A 432 7.68 25.48 -3.00
CA LYS A 432 8.91 25.73 -3.75
C LYS A 432 10.16 25.67 -2.86
N GLU A 433 10.03 25.98 -1.58
CA GLU A 433 11.13 25.84 -0.60
C GLU A 433 11.20 24.41 -0.07
N ALA A 434 10.05 23.77 0.20
CA ALA A 434 9.97 22.36 0.58
C ALA A 434 10.54 21.43 -0.50
N ALA A 435 10.36 21.76 -1.79
CA ALA A 435 11.00 21.10 -2.93
C ALA A 435 12.54 21.10 -2.87
N LYS A 436 13.12 21.95 -2.00
CA LYS A 436 14.57 22.02 -1.79
C LYS A 436 15.07 21.16 -0.64
N LEU A 437 14.22 20.41 0.04
CA LEU A 437 14.67 19.51 1.10
C LEU A 437 15.10 18.17 0.50
N ARG A 438 16.22 17.60 0.96
CA ARG A 438 16.75 16.32 0.50
C ARG A 438 16.88 15.40 1.69
N ILE A 439 16.05 14.35 1.69
CA ILE A 439 15.90 13.41 2.79
C ILE A 439 16.53 12.10 2.38
N LEU A 440 17.51 11.64 3.15
CA LEU A 440 18.26 10.43 2.89
C LEU A 440 17.92 9.33 3.89
N ASP A 441 17.77 8.10 3.39
CA ASP A 441 17.99 6.88 4.17
C ASP A 441 19.20 6.10 3.63
N PRO A 442 20.33 6.01 4.38
CA PRO A 442 21.57 5.42 3.90
C PRO A 442 21.64 3.88 4.05
N ALA A 443 20.58 3.25 4.57
CA ALA A 443 20.42 1.80 4.68
C ALA A 443 18.92 1.46 4.55
N CYS A 444 18.37 1.76 3.38
CA CYS A 444 16.92 1.94 3.23
C CYS A 444 16.09 0.65 3.29
N GLY A 445 16.69 -0.53 3.15
CA GLY A 445 15.98 -1.82 3.23
C GLY A 445 14.82 -1.88 2.23
N SER A 446 13.61 -2.23 2.71
CA SER A 446 12.36 -2.17 1.93
C SER A 446 11.83 -0.76 1.64
N GLY A 447 12.43 0.29 2.22
CA GLY A 447 12.05 1.68 2.02
C GLY A 447 11.05 2.23 3.03
N SER A 448 10.84 1.57 4.16
CA SER A 448 9.83 1.96 5.17
C SER A 448 9.93 3.43 5.62
N PHE A 449 11.14 3.93 5.90
CA PHE A 449 11.34 5.35 6.27
C PHE A 449 11.13 6.30 5.10
N LEU A 450 11.55 5.92 3.90
CA LEU A 450 11.37 6.72 2.69
C LEU A 450 9.90 6.84 2.32
N LEU A 451 9.13 5.75 2.45
CA LEU A 451 7.67 5.76 2.29
C LEU A 451 6.99 6.68 3.30
N GLY A 452 7.38 6.59 4.58
CA GLY A 452 6.84 7.46 5.64
C GLY A 452 7.16 8.94 5.40
N ALA A 453 8.40 9.26 5.03
CA ALA A 453 8.80 10.62 4.68
C ALA A 453 8.07 11.15 3.45
N TYR A 454 7.93 10.32 2.42
CA TYR A 454 7.21 10.67 1.21
C TYR A 454 5.72 10.93 1.49
N GLN A 455 5.05 10.05 2.23
CA GLN A 455 3.66 10.24 2.65
C GLN A 455 3.48 11.54 3.43
N TYR A 456 4.39 11.84 4.37
CA TYR A 456 4.35 13.08 5.13
C TYR A 456 4.46 14.32 4.24
N LEU A 457 5.36 14.29 3.23
CA LEU A 457 5.49 15.39 2.26
C LEU A 457 4.25 15.55 1.39
N LEU A 458 3.67 14.45 0.89
CA LEU A 458 2.42 14.48 0.12
C LEU A 458 1.31 15.16 0.92
N ASP A 459 1.17 14.81 2.18
CA ASP A 459 0.14 15.35 3.07
C ASP A 459 0.35 16.82 3.35
N TRP A 460 1.59 17.20 3.64
CA TRP A 460 1.95 18.59 3.85
C TRP A 460 1.67 19.43 2.60
N HIS A 461 2.06 18.97 1.40
CA HIS A 461 1.80 19.67 0.13
C HIS A 461 0.30 19.79 -0.16
N ALA A 462 -0.46 18.70 -0.01
CA ALA A 462 -1.90 18.69 -0.24
C ALA A 462 -2.62 19.71 0.66
N ASN A 463 -2.29 19.69 1.96
CA ASN A 463 -2.85 20.62 2.94
C ASN A 463 -2.44 22.07 2.63
N TRP A 464 -1.19 22.31 2.21
CA TRP A 464 -0.73 23.63 1.86
C TRP A 464 -1.49 24.19 0.65
N TYR A 465 -1.59 23.43 -0.46
CA TYR A 465 -2.30 23.91 -1.65
C TYR A 465 -3.79 24.15 -1.39
N ALA A 466 -4.44 23.26 -0.64
CA ALA A 466 -5.84 23.42 -0.27
C ALA A 466 -6.10 24.72 0.54
N ALA A 467 -5.13 25.15 1.35
CA ALA A 467 -5.22 26.37 2.16
C ALA A 467 -4.80 27.65 1.41
N HIS A 468 -4.16 27.56 0.24
CA HIS A 468 -3.53 28.69 -0.46
C HIS A 468 -3.99 28.82 -1.92
N GLU A 469 -5.25 29.23 -2.12
CA GLU A 469 -5.85 29.48 -3.44
C GLU A 469 -5.77 28.26 -4.39
N PRO A 470 -6.37 27.11 -4.05
CA PRO A 470 -6.15 25.87 -4.77
C PRO A 470 -6.57 25.91 -6.25
N ASP A 471 -7.57 26.72 -6.62
CA ASP A 471 -7.96 26.96 -8.02
C ASP A 471 -6.80 27.49 -8.87
N ARG A 472 -5.91 28.29 -8.28
CA ARG A 472 -4.71 28.81 -8.95
C ARG A 472 -3.72 27.70 -9.26
N TRP A 473 -3.59 26.73 -8.35
CA TRP A 473 -2.67 25.59 -8.48
C TRP A 473 -3.25 24.44 -9.30
N ALA A 474 -4.55 24.52 -9.61
CA ALA A 474 -5.24 23.61 -10.52
C ALA A 474 -5.28 24.11 -11.97
N ALA A 475 -4.97 25.38 -12.18
CA ALA A 475 -4.91 25.99 -13.50
C ALA A 475 -3.48 25.99 -14.05
N GLY A 476 -3.35 26.07 -15.38
CA GLY A 476 -2.07 26.20 -16.07
C GLY A 476 -1.61 24.91 -16.75
N LYS A 477 -0.34 24.91 -17.18
CA LYS A 477 0.24 23.80 -17.95
C LYS A 477 0.59 22.59 -17.07
N ASP A 478 1.06 22.87 -15.84
CA ASP A 478 1.56 21.86 -14.90
C ASP A 478 0.80 22.00 -13.56
N PRO A 479 -0.49 21.60 -13.51
CA PRO A 479 -1.29 21.74 -12.29
C PRO A 479 -0.73 20.87 -11.16
N ALA A 480 -0.57 21.46 -9.98
CA ALA A 480 -0.09 20.75 -8.79
C ALA A 480 -1.23 19.98 -8.10
N VAL A 481 -2.46 20.51 -8.19
CA VAL A 481 -3.66 19.90 -7.65
C VAL A 481 -4.76 19.82 -8.71
N TYR A 482 -5.74 18.96 -8.49
CA TYR A 482 -6.95 18.89 -9.28
C TYR A 482 -8.14 18.68 -8.35
N GLN A 483 -9.33 19.06 -8.80
CA GLN A 483 -10.56 18.81 -8.07
C GLN A 483 -11.09 17.42 -8.43
N ALA A 484 -11.12 16.51 -7.45
CA ALA A 484 -11.73 15.19 -7.59
C ALA A 484 -13.27 15.29 -7.56
N ASP A 485 -13.94 14.18 -7.91
CA ASP A 485 -15.39 14.07 -7.78
C ASP A 485 -15.81 14.51 -6.37
N LYS A 486 -16.84 15.38 -6.28
CA LYS A 486 -17.37 16.00 -5.04
C LYS A 486 -16.56 17.17 -4.45
N GLY A 487 -15.61 17.74 -5.18
CA GLY A 487 -15.08 19.09 -4.89
C GLY A 487 -13.78 19.17 -4.09
N GLU A 488 -13.12 18.04 -3.81
CA GLU A 488 -11.87 17.98 -3.03
C GLU A 488 -10.63 18.23 -3.90
N TRP A 489 -9.66 18.97 -3.36
CA TRP A 489 -8.34 19.14 -3.95
C TRP A 489 -7.41 17.96 -3.64
N ARG A 490 -6.88 17.34 -4.69
CA ARG A 490 -5.88 16.27 -4.60
C ARG A 490 -4.62 16.65 -5.38
N LEU A 491 -3.47 16.17 -4.93
CA LEU A 491 -2.23 16.31 -5.71
C LEU A 491 -2.33 15.56 -7.03
N THR A 492 -1.92 16.20 -8.12
CA THR A 492 -1.80 15.52 -9.41
C THR A 492 -0.70 14.46 -9.35
N THR A 493 -0.79 13.46 -10.22
CA THR A 493 0.28 12.45 -10.36
C THR A 493 1.63 13.10 -10.72
N ALA A 494 1.62 14.21 -11.47
CA ALA A 494 2.83 14.98 -11.80
C ALA A 494 3.47 15.60 -10.54
N GLU A 495 2.67 16.21 -9.66
CA GLU A 495 3.19 16.80 -8.42
C GLU A 495 3.71 15.74 -7.44
N LYS A 496 3.03 14.59 -7.35
CA LYS A 496 3.52 13.42 -6.59
C LYS A 496 4.91 12.99 -7.06
N LYS A 497 5.11 12.84 -8.38
CA LYS A 497 6.42 12.52 -8.97
C LYS A 497 7.47 13.55 -8.62
N ARG A 498 7.13 14.84 -8.75
CA ARG A 498 8.05 15.94 -8.46
C ARG A 498 8.52 15.87 -7.00
N ILE A 499 7.58 15.72 -6.06
CA ILE A 499 7.91 15.57 -4.63
C ILE A 499 8.81 14.35 -4.41
N LEU A 500 8.49 13.20 -5.02
CA LEU A 500 9.31 12.00 -4.88
C LEU A 500 10.75 12.22 -5.38
N LEU A 501 10.90 12.74 -6.61
CA LEU A 501 12.18 12.94 -7.27
C LEU A 501 13.05 14.02 -6.59
N ASP A 502 12.43 15.11 -6.13
CA ASP A 502 13.18 16.23 -5.55
C ASP A 502 13.62 15.96 -4.10
N ASN A 503 12.87 15.14 -3.36
CA ASN A 503 12.99 15.07 -1.91
C ASN A 503 13.49 13.75 -1.33
N ILE A 504 13.26 12.61 -1.99
CA ILE A 504 13.46 11.28 -1.39
C ILE A 504 14.69 10.58 -1.98
N PHE A 505 15.63 10.19 -1.13
CA PHE A 505 16.88 9.55 -1.52
C PHE A 505 17.20 8.35 -0.63
N GLY A 506 17.74 7.30 -1.22
CA GLY A 506 18.01 6.04 -0.54
C GLY A 506 19.30 5.38 -1.00
N VAL A 507 19.99 4.71 -0.09
CA VAL A 507 21.11 3.82 -0.40
C VAL A 507 20.91 2.50 0.33
N ASP A 508 21.13 1.39 -0.35
CA ASP A 508 21.25 0.09 0.31
C ASP A 508 22.35 -0.76 -0.36
N ILE A 509 23.03 -1.58 0.42
CA ILE A 509 24.07 -2.47 -0.09
C ILE A 509 23.48 -3.65 -0.86
N ASP A 510 22.26 -4.08 -0.51
CA ASP A 510 21.56 -5.18 -1.17
C ASP A 510 20.80 -4.67 -2.41
N PRO A 511 21.17 -5.12 -3.62
CA PRO A 511 20.44 -4.74 -4.83
C PRO A 511 18.96 -5.14 -4.79
N GLN A 512 18.57 -6.22 -4.08
CA GLN A 512 17.17 -6.59 -3.95
C GLN A 512 16.39 -5.57 -3.11
N ALA A 513 17.00 -5.06 -2.03
CA ALA A 513 16.40 -4.03 -1.18
C ALA A 513 16.14 -2.73 -1.96
N VAL A 514 17.10 -2.35 -2.81
CA VAL A 514 16.98 -1.21 -3.73
C VAL A 514 15.78 -1.37 -4.66
N GLU A 515 15.61 -2.53 -5.30
CA GLU A 515 14.50 -2.76 -6.24
C GLU A 515 13.14 -2.80 -5.51
N VAL A 516 13.07 -3.40 -4.33
CA VAL A 516 11.87 -3.37 -3.46
C VAL A 516 11.49 -1.95 -3.06
N THR A 517 12.47 -1.15 -2.64
CA THR A 517 12.26 0.25 -2.25
C THR A 517 11.69 1.05 -3.44
N LYS A 518 12.29 0.89 -4.62
CA LYS A 518 11.80 1.52 -5.85
C LYS A 518 10.36 1.09 -6.13
N LEU A 519 10.07 -0.20 -6.15
CA LEU A 519 8.72 -0.74 -6.38
C LEU A 519 7.70 -0.11 -5.42
N SER A 520 8.02 -0.07 -4.13
CA SER A 520 7.12 0.45 -3.10
C SER A 520 6.82 1.94 -3.29
N LEU A 521 7.85 2.75 -3.59
CA LEU A 521 7.68 4.18 -3.87
C LEU A 521 6.86 4.42 -5.16
N LEU A 522 7.08 3.62 -6.20
CA LEU A 522 6.32 3.69 -7.44
C LEU A 522 4.84 3.36 -7.23
N LEU A 523 4.55 2.28 -6.48
CA LEU A 523 3.19 1.92 -6.11
C LEU A 523 2.53 3.02 -5.27
N LYS A 524 3.31 3.70 -4.41
CA LYS A 524 2.83 4.84 -3.62
C LYS A 524 2.45 6.03 -4.50
N VAL A 525 3.20 6.33 -5.56
CA VAL A 525 2.85 7.38 -6.55
C VAL A 525 1.50 7.08 -7.21
N LEU A 526 1.24 5.81 -7.53
CA LEU A 526 0.00 5.37 -8.18
C LEU A 526 -1.23 5.32 -7.27
N GLU A 527 -1.07 5.52 -5.95
CA GLU A 527 -2.22 5.52 -5.04
C GLU A 527 -3.19 6.66 -5.38
N GLY A 528 -4.45 6.31 -5.64
CA GLY A 528 -5.50 7.27 -5.99
C GLY A 528 -5.43 7.81 -7.43
N ALA A 529 -4.62 7.22 -8.32
CA ALA A 529 -4.48 7.63 -9.72
C ALA A 529 -5.58 7.09 -10.67
N SER A 530 -6.57 6.34 -10.15
CA SER A 530 -7.66 5.75 -10.94
C SER A 530 -8.38 6.82 -11.77
N GLY A 531 -8.52 6.58 -13.08
CA GLY A 531 -9.20 7.50 -14.01
C GLY A 531 -8.35 8.66 -14.56
N GLN A 532 -7.18 8.99 -14.00
CA GLN A 532 -6.28 10.01 -14.56
C GLN A 532 -5.47 9.53 -15.78
N LEU A 533 -5.39 8.22 -15.98
CA LEU A 533 -4.46 7.59 -16.91
C LEU A 533 -5.05 7.34 -18.31
N THR A 534 -6.24 7.86 -18.58
CA THR A 534 -6.94 7.70 -19.85
C THR A 534 -6.55 8.75 -20.90
N LEU A 535 -5.75 9.77 -20.56
CA LEU A 535 -5.32 10.79 -21.53
C LEU A 535 -3.83 11.14 -21.38
N GLY A 536 -3.01 10.63 -22.30
CA GLY A 536 -1.77 11.31 -22.69
C GLY A 536 -0.50 10.44 -22.77
N LEU A 537 0.34 10.76 -23.76
CA LEU A 537 1.65 10.17 -24.10
C LEU A 537 2.77 10.42 -23.06
N GLU A 538 2.44 10.87 -21.84
CA GLU A 538 3.44 11.12 -20.79
C GLU A 538 3.62 9.91 -19.87
N ARG A 539 4.89 9.58 -19.59
CA ARG A 539 5.28 8.45 -18.74
C ARG A 539 4.63 8.58 -17.36
N VAL A 540 3.95 7.52 -16.93
CA VAL A 540 3.10 7.52 -15.73
C VAL A 540 3.88 7.44 -14.43
N LEU A 541 5.11 6.95 -14.47
CA LEU A 541 5.98 6.81 -13.30
C LEU A 541 7.35 7.47 -13.54
N PRO A 542 8.03 7.91 -12.47
CA PRO A 542 9.37 8.44 -12.56
C PRO A 542 10.41 7.31 -12.63
N ASP A 543 11.59 7.63 -13.16
CA ASP A 543 12.78 6.81 -12.97
C ASP A 543 13.41 7.15 -11.61
N LEU A 544 13.72 6.14 -10.80
CA LEU A 544 14.29 6.28 -9.47
C LEU A 544 15.77 5.90 -9.41
N GLU A 545 16.42 5.63 -10.56
CA GLU A 545 17.86 5.32 -10.60
C GLU A 545 18.72 6.42 -9.96
N ASP A 546 18.31 7.69 -10.02
CA ASP A 546 19.03 8.82 -9.41
C ASP A 546 18.65 9.14 -7.96
N ASN A 547 17.62 8.48 -7.44
CA ASN A 547 17.13 8.66 -6.09
C ASN A 547 17.55 7.50 -5.18
N ILE A 548 17.43 6.26 -5.65
CA ILE A 548 17.70 5.05 -4.89
C ILE A 548 18.88 4.30 -5.51
N LYS A 549 20.00 4.23 -4.80
CA LYS A 549 21.28 3.70 -5.31
C LYS A 549 21.70 2.43 -4.55
N CYS A 550 22.35 1.51 -5.26
CA CYS A 550 22.97 0.32 -4.67
C CYS A 550 24.42 0.62 -4.29
N GLY A 551 24.80 0.40 -3.03
CA GLY A 551 26.14 0.69 -2.54
C GLY A 551 26.29 0.56 -1.04
N ASN A 552 27.53 0.36 -0.60
CA ASN A 552 27.90 0.41 0.81
C ASN A 552 28.09 1.86 1.25
N SER A 553 27.11 2.38 1.97
CA SER A 553 27.07 3.76 2.47
C SER A 553 28.26 4.15 3.37
N LEU A 554 28.99 3.18 3.92
CA LEU A 554 30.11 3.37 4.84
C LEU A 554 31.49 3.22 4.19
N ILE A 555 31.61 2.51 3.07
CA ILE A 555 32.90 2.18 2.46
C ILE A 555 33.09 2.94 1.15
N GLY A 556 34.13 3.75 1.07
CA GLY A 556 34.50 4.49 -0.13
C GLY A 556 35.32 3.66 -1.13
N PRO A 557 35.50 4.15 -2.38
CA PRO A 557 36.33 3.50 -3.40
C PRO A 557 37.80 3.30 -2.98
N ASP A 558 38.26 4.07 -2.00
CA ASP A 558 39.61 4.01 -1.41
C ASP A 558 39.90 2.67 -0.71
N TYR A 559 38.88 1.87 -0.39
CA TYR A 559 39.03 0.53 0.19
C TYR A 559 39.95 -0.40 -0.64
N PHE A 560 39.97 -0.23 -1.95
CA PHE A 560 40.78 -1.03 -2.87
C PHE A 560 42.08 -0.33 -3.30
N GLU A 561 42.40 0.86 -2.76
CA GLU A 561 43.64 1.55 -3.09
C GLU A 561 44.87 0.69 -2.77
N GLY A 562 45.81 0.63 -3.72
CA GLY A 562 47.03 -0.17 -3.60
C GLY A 562 46.85 -1.68 -3.88
N ARG A 563 45.63 -2.18 -4.15
CA ARG A 563 45.43 -3.57 -4.59
C ARG A 563 45.53 -3.67 -6.12
N MET A 564 46.41 -4.54 -6.62
CA MET A 564 46.59 -4.75 -8.07
C MET A 564 45.51 -5.63 -8.71
N PHE A 565 44.91 -6.53 -7.93
CA PHE A 565 43.83 -7.43 -8.36
C PHE A 565 42.79 -7.51 -7.25
N VAL A 566 41.52 -7.36 -7.63
CA VAL A 566 40.36 -7.51 -6.74
C VAL A 566 39.45 -8.53 -7.40
N GLU A 567 39.13 -9.60 -6.69
CA GLU A 567 38.19 -10.62 -7.15
C GLU A 567 36.79 -10.00 -7.31
N GLU A 568 36.05 -10.39 -8.35
CA GLU A 568 34.72 -9.84 -8.65
C GLU A 568 33.75 -10.06 -7.47
N GLU A 569 33.85 -11.19 -6.79
CA GLU A 569 33.07 -11.49 -5.57
C GLU A 569 33.41 -10.53 -4.42
N GLU A 570 34.68 -10.15 -4.24
CA GLU A 570 35.06 -9.18 -3.20
C GLU A 570 34.55 -7.79 -3.55
N GLN A 571 34.68 -7.38 -4.82
CA GLN A 571 34.18 -6.09 -5.29
C GLN A 571 32.66 -5.98 -5.10
N TYR A 572 31.91 -7.06 -5.38
CA TYR A 572 30.47 -7.12 -5.15
C TYR A 572 30.12 -7.12 -3.67
N ARG A 573 30.85 -7.86 -2.83
CA ARG A 573 30.59 -7.92 -1.37
C ARG A 573 30.84 -6.58 -0.68
N VAL A 574 31.90 -5.88 -1.06
CA VAL A 574 32.27 -4.59 -0.46
C VAL A 574 31.39 -3.47 -1.01
N ASN A 575 31.12 -3.51 -2.32
CA ASN A 575 30.27 -2.56 -3.06
C ASN A 575 30.53 -1.09 -2.69
N PRO A 576 31.77 -0.58 -2.83
CA PRO A 576 32.13 0.73 -2.33
C PRO A 576 31.32 1.83 -2.99
N PHE A 577 30.89 2.82 -2.21
CA PHE A 577 30.00 3.88 -2.64
C PHE A 577 30.70 5.25 -2.58
N ASN A 578 30.58 6.01 -3.67
CA ASN A 578 31.05 7.39 -3.72
C ASN A 578 29.85 8.34 -3.73
N TRP A 579 29.59 8.96 -2.59
CA TRP A 579 28.44 9.85 -2.38
C TRP A 579 28.36 11.00 -3.39
N GLN A 580 29.47 11.70 -3.64
CA GLN A 580 29.51 12.86 -4.53
C GLN A 580 29.30 12.46 -5.99
N ARG A 581 29.79 11.29 -6.41
CA ARG A 581 29.59 10.76 -7.75
C ARG A 581 28.19 10.19 -7.93
N ALA A 582 27.63 9.57 -6.89
CA ALA A 582 26.31 8.97 -6.94
C ALA A 582 25.19 10.02 -6.89
N PHE A 583 25.37 11.10 -6.12
CA PHE A 583 24.40 12.18 -5.96
C PHE A 583 25.00 13.56 -6.27
N PRO A 584 25.51 13.80 -7.50
CA PRO A 584 26.24 15.02 -7.82
C PRO A 584 25.37 16.28 -7.66
N HIS A 585 24.08 16.19 -8.01
CA HIS A 585 23.14 17.29 -7.91
C HIS A 585 22.81 17.65 -6.44
N VAL A 586 22.74 16.66 -5.54
CA VAL A 586 22.53 16.89 -4.10
C VAL A 586 23.74 17.59 -3.49
N PHE A 587 24.95 17.09 -3.77
CA PHE A 587 26.18 17.68 -3.22
C PHE A 587 26.50 19.05 -3.82
N ALA A 588 26.08 19.33 -5.06
CA ALA A 588 26.12 20.68 -5.62
C ALA A 588 25.23 21.69 -4.86
N MET A 589 24.24 21.21 -4.10
CA MET A 589 23.33 22.02 -3.28
C MET A 589 23.66 21.99 -1.78
N GLY A 590 24.82 21.45 -1.39
CA GLY A 590 25.27 21.44 0.01
C GLY A 590 25.02 20.13 0.77
N GLY A 591 24.47 19.11 0.12
CA GLY A 591 24.24 17.79 0.72
C GLY A 591 22.78 17.52 1.06
N PHE A 592 22.56 16.57 1.96
CA PHE A 592 21.22 16.19 2.45
C PHE A 592 20.82 17.04 3.65
N ASP A 593 19.54 17.43 3.72
CA ASP A 593 18.97 18.25 4.79
C ASP A 593 18.52 17.40 5.99
N ALA A 594 18.16 16.14 5.76
CA ALA A 594 17.80 15.18 6.79
C ALA A 594 18.34 13.79 6.47
N VAL A 595 18.73 13.06 7.51
CA VAL A 595 19.05 11.63 7.44
C VAL A 595 18.14 10.90 8.41
N ILE A 596 17.39 9.93 7.90
CA ILE A 596 16.48 9.05 8.65
C ILE A 596 16.82 7.60 8.32
N GLY A 597 16.29 6.64 9.08
CA GLY A 597 16.51 5.22 8.81
C GLY A 597 16.64 4.39 10.07
N ASN A 598 16.73 3.07 9.87
CA ASN A 598 17.04 2.11 10.92
C ASN A 598 18.25 1.28 10.47
N PRO A 599 19.48 1.75 10.77
CA PRO A 599 20.69 1.10 10.27
C PRO A 599 20.89 -0.28 10.92
N PRO A 600 21.65 -1.19 10.28
CA PRO A 600 21.94 -2.50 10.85
C PRO A 600 22.76 -2.39 12.15
N TYR A 601 22.37 -3.15 13.17
CA TYR A 601 23.10 -3.29 14.44
C TYR A 601 23.93 -4.58 14.42
N GLY A 602 25.15 -4.58 14.98
CA GLY A 602 25.85 -5.85 15.26
C GLY A 602 27.35 -5.93 15.00
N GLN A 603 28.07 -4.81 14.93
CA GLN A 603 29.52 -4.91 15.11
C GLN A 603 29.82 -5.13 16.60
N VAL A 604 30.56 -6.21 16.89
CA VAL A 604 31.45 -6.23 18.06
C VAL A 604 32.56 -5.25 17.72
N ILE A 605 32.60 -4.12 18.40
CA ILE A 605 33.77 -3.26 18.38
C ILE A 605 34.79 -4.02 19.22
N ASP A 606 35.75 -4.67 18.57
CA ASP A 606 36.90 -5.23 19.31
C ASP A 606 37.62 -4.04 19.96
N ASP A 607 37.65 -4.03 21.30
CA ASP A 607 38.37 -3.04 22.12
C ASP A 607 39.90 -3.11 21.92
#